data_AF-A0A2E5C8S8-F1
#
_entry.id   AF-A0A2E5C8S8-F1
#
_cell.length_a   1.000
_cell.length_b   1.000
_cell.length_c   1.000
_cell.angle_alpha   90.00
_cell.angle_beta   90.00
_cell.angle_gamma   90.00
#
_symmetry.space_group_name_H-M   'P 1'
#
loop_
_entity.id
_entity.type
_entity.pdbx_description
1 polymer ?
#
loop_
_entity_poly.entity_id
_entity_poly.type
_entity_poly.pdbx_seq_one_letter_code
_entity_poly.pdbx_strand_id
1 'polypeptide(L)'
;MLMQWVLANNKMMKGSMARYIVTKKPQENGNHIVHNLGTWCPDLPDSVDQKSLGNFPTCQAAMREAKKHFQEVNGCFKCSRACFVG
;
A
#
# COMPACT_ATOMS: atom_id res chain seq x y z
N MET A 1 -32.46 2.98 -27.42
CA MET A 1 -31.50 1.92 -27.02
C MET A 1 -30.14 2.53 -26.64
N LEU A 2 -30.14 3.42 -25.63
CA LEU A 2 -28.96 4.22 -25.23
C LEU A 2 -28.74 4.23 -23.70
N MET A 3 -29.47 3.39 -22.93
CA MET A 3 -29.40 3.40 -21.46
C MET A 3 -28.38 2.41 -20.87
N GLN A 4 -27.68 1.62 -21.68
CA GLN A 4 -26.68 0.65 -21.17
C GLN A 4 -25.23 1.17 -21.17
N TRP A 5 -24.92 2.29 -21.84
CA TRP A 5 -23.54 2.77 -21.94
C TRP A 5 -23.06 3.60 -20.72
N VAL A 6 -23.98 4.21 -19.96
CA VAL A 6 -23.64 4.99 -18.75
C VAL A 6 -23.34 4.09 -17.54
N LEU A 7 -23.78 2.82 -17.56
CA LEU A 7 -23.53 1.86 -16.47
C LEU A 7 -22.19 1.11 -16.60
N ALA A 8 -21.60 1.04 -17.79
CA ALA A 8 -20.32 0.37 -18.03
C ALA A 8 -19.11 1.21 -17.55
N ASN A 9 -19.26 2.54 -17.49
CA ASN A 9 -18.16 3.47 -17.17
C ASN A 9 -18.02 3.80 -15.68
N ASN A 10 -18.86 3.23 -14.81
CA ASN A 10 -18.84 3.52 -13.36
C ASN A 10 -18.55 2.28 -12.49
N LYS A 11 -18.07 1.18 -13.11
CA LYS A 11 -17.76 -0.08 -12.41
C LYS A 11 -16.28 -0.23 -12.05
N MET A 12 -15.41 0.73 -12.40
CA MET A 12 -13.95 0.66 -12.17
C MET A 12 -13.41 1.60 -11.09
N MET A 13 -14.23 2.07 -10.15
CA MET A 13 -13.80 2.91 -9.01
C MET A 13 -14.42 2.46 -7.67
N LYS A 14 -14.53 1.15 -7.45
CA LYS A 14 -14.94 0.58 -6.14
C LYS A 14 -13.82 -0.21 -5.45
N GLY A 15 -12.57 0.17 -5.69
CA GLY A 15 -11.49 -0.08 -4.73
C GLY A 15 -11.22 1.24 -4.03
N SER A 16 -11.66 1.40 -2.78
CA SER A 16 -11.35 2.59 -1.98
C SER A 16 -9.83 2.78 -1.95
N MET A 17 -9.33 3.89 -2.51
CA MET A 17 -7.91 4.21 -2.42
C MET A 17 -7.53 4.38 -0.95
N ALA A 18 -6.42 3.78 -0.54
CA ALA A 18 -5.89 3.93 0.81
C ALA A 18 -4.53 4.60 0.78
N ARG A 19 -4.19 5.30 1.86
CA ARG A 19 -2.86 5.91 2.01
C ARG A 19 -1.88 4.83 2.44
N TYR A 20 -0.70 4.81 1.82
CA TYR A 20 0.37 3.90 2.17
C TYR A 20 1.62 4.65 2.62
N ILE A 21 2.35 4.02 3.52
CA ILE A 21 3.66 4.44 4.00
C ILE A 21 4.63 3.25 3.94
N VAL A 22 5.92 3.55 3.90
CA VAL A 22 6.99 2.56 4.07
C VAL A 22 7.90 2.98 5.22
N THR A 23 8.43 2.01 5.96
CA THR A 23 9.45 2.28 6.98
C THR A 23 10.72 2.85 6.33
N LYS A 24 11.30 3.91 6.90
CA LYS A 24 12.59 4.46 6.48
C LYS A 24 13.76 3.60 6.95
N LYS A 25 13.61 2.96 8.11
CA LYS A 25 14.58 1.99 8.64
C LYS A 25 14.19 0.59 8.17
N PRO A 26 15.13 -0.21 7.67
CA PRO A 26 14.87 -1.60 7.37
C PRO A 26 14.72 -2.43 8.65
N GLN A 27 14.05 -3.56 8.56
CA GLN A 27 14.14 -4.63 9.56
C GLN A 27 15.53 -5.28 9.54
N GLU A 28 15.82 -6.16 10.51
CA GLU A 28 17.11 -6.88 10.60
C GLU A 28 17.46 -7.65 9.32
N ASN A 29 16.45 -8.13 8.58
CA ASN A 29 16.62 -8.82 7.29
C ASN A 29 16.79 -7.87 6.08
N GLY A 30 16.88 -6.56 6.30
CA GLY A 30 17.03 -5.55 5.24
C GLY A 30 15.72 -5.05 4.63
N ASN A 31 14.56 -5.64 4.95
CA ASN A 31 13.29 -5.23 4.35
C ASN A 31 12.76 -3.91 4.90
N HIS A 32 12.34 -3.04 4.00
CA HIS A 32 11.49 -1.90 4.33
C HIS A 32 10.00 -2.30 4.25
N ILE A 33 9.22 -2.01 5.29
CA ILE A 33 7.86 -2.55 5.43
C ILE A 33 6.83 -1.53 4.97
N VAL A 34 5.97 -1.94 4.04
CA VAL A 34 4.84 -1.15 3.53
C VAL A 34 3.60 -1.38 4.39
N HIS A 35 3.02 -0.30 4.90
CA HIS A 35 1.77 -0.32 5.68
C HIS A 35 0.64 0.40 4.97
N ASN A 36 -0.58 -0.10 5.17
CA ASN A 36 -1.83 0.51 4.71
C ASN A 36 -2.48 1.28 5.87
N LEU A 37 -2.59 2.60 5.73
CA LEU A 37 -3.20 3.49 6.74
C LEU A 37 -4.73 3.57 6.63
N GLY A 38 -5.33 2.98 5.59
CA GLY A 38 -6.79 2.83 5.48
C GLY A 38 -7.35 1.67 6.32
N THR A 39 -6.47 0.88 6.94
CA THR A 39 -6.81 -0.26 7.80
C THR A 39 -6.04 -0.16 9.11
N TRP A 40 -6.60 -0.68 10.20
CA TRP A 40 -5.90 -0.69 11.48
C TRP A 40 -4.62 -1.53 11.42
N CYS A 41 -3.53 -1.00 11.98
CA CYS A 41 -2.24 -1.68 12.09
C CYS A 41 -1.56 -1.33 13.42
N PRO A 42 -1.27 -2.32 14.28
CA PRO A 42 -0.59 -2.08 15.56
C PRO A 42 0.92 -1.89 15.43
N ASP A 43 1.52 -2.25 14.29
CA ASP A 43 2.98 -2.23 14.09
C ASP A 43 3.43 -1.01 13.27
N LEU A 44 2.68 0.09 13.33
CA LEU A 44 3.08 1.31 12.63
C LEU A 44 4.37 1.86 13.26
N PRO A 45 5.37 2.21 12.45
CA PRO A 45 6.59 2.84 12.96
C PRO A 45 6.30 4.27 13.47
N ASP A 46 7.21 4.83 14.24
CA ASP A 46 7.15 6.24 14.62
C ASP A 46 7.11 7.15 13.38
N SER A 47 6.42 8.29 13.48
CA SER A 47 6.20 9.21 12.36
C SER A 47 7.51 9.68 11.69
N VAL A 48 8.58 9.84 12.48
CA VAL A 48 9.92 10.19 11.99
C VAL A 48 10.52 9.12 11.08
N ASP A 49 10.17 7.85 11.31
CA ASP A 49 10.62 6.68 10.56
C ASP A 49 9.65 6.28 9.44
N GLN A 50 8.67 7.12 9.11
CA GLN A 50 7.73 6.91 8.00
C GLN A 50 8.12 7.69 6.76
N LYS A 51 8.04 7.05 5.59
CA LYS A 51 8.02 7.72 4.29
C LYS A 51 6.66 7.51 3.64
N SER A 52 5.98 8.60 3.30
CA SER A 52 4.72 8.56 2.55
C SER A 52 4.95 8.07 1.13
N LEU A 53 4.13 7.12 0.68
CA LEU A 53 4.09 6.65 -0.70
C LEU A 53 2.96 7.30 -1.50
N GLY A 54 1.94 7.81 -0.81
CA GLY A 54 0.72 8.38 -1.42
C GLY A 54 -0.49 7.46 -1.29
N ASN A 55 -1.50 7.71 -2.13
CA ASN A 55 -2.74 6.93 -2.13
C ASN A 55 -2.70 5.91 -3.27
N PHE A 56 -3.03 4.66 -2.97
CA PHE A 56 -3.06 3.58 -3.95
C PHE A 56 -4.30 2.71 -3.78
N PRO A 57 -4.80 2.11 -4.88
CA PRO A 57 -5.92 1.18 -4.81
C PRO A 57 -5.53 -0.18 -4.22
N THR A 58 -4.24 -0.54 -4.26
CA THR A 58 -3.75 -1.84 -3.79
C THR A 58 -2.35 -1.73 -3.18
N CYS A 59 -1.99 -2.69 -2.31
CA CYS A 59 -0.64 -2.75 -1.75
C CYS A 59 0.42 -3.00 -2.83
N GLN A 60 0.09 -3.71 -3.93
CA GLN A 60 1.05 -3.95 -5.01
C GLN A 60 1.46 -2.66 -5.71
N ALA A 61 0.52 -1.72 -5.88
CA ALA A 61 0.84 -0.40 -6.43
C ALA A 61 1.73 0.41 -5.46
N ALA A 62 1.43 0.36 -4.15
CA ALA A 62 2.27 0.98 -3.13
C ALA A 62 3.68 0.36 -3.06
N MET A 63 3.80 -0.97 -3.15
CA MET A 63 5.07 -1.69 -3.18
C MET A 63 5.95 -1.27 -4.36
N ARG A 64 5.36 -1.07 -5.55
CA ARG A 64 6.10 -0.53 -6.71
C ARG A 64 6.62 0.88 -6.46
N GLU A 65 5.85 1.72 -5.76
CA GLU A 65 6.32 3.06 -5.37
C GLU A 65 7.45 2.96 -4.34
N ALA A 66 7.33 2.09 -3.34
CA ALA A 66 8.36 1.87 -2.33
C ALA A 66 9.69 1.41 -2.96
N LYS A 67 9.63 0.55 -3.99
CA LYS A 67 10.81 0.07 -4.74
C LYS A 67 11.57 1.15 -5.49
N LYS A 68 11.00 2.34 -5.67
CA LYS A 68 11.74 3.50 -6.22
C LYS A 68 12.71 4.11 -5.21
N HIS A 69 12.56 3.76 -3.92
CA HIS A 69 13.31 4.35 -2.81
C HIS A 69 14.19 3.33 -2.09
N PHE A 70 13.76 2.07 -2.05
CA PHE A 70 14.44 0.99 -1.33
C PHE A 70 14.52 -0.25 -2.20
N GLN A 71 15.65 -0.97 -2.12
CA GLN A 71 15.86 -2.20 -2.91
C GLN A 71 14.97 -3.34 -2.40
N GLU A 72 15.02 -3.59 -1.09
CA GLU A 72 14.25 -4.64 -0.43
C GLU A 72 13.02 -4.03 0.26
N VAL A 73 11.84 -4.47 -0.16
CA VAL A 73 10.57 -4.05 0.41
C VAL A 73 9.64 -5.24 0.60
N ASN A 74 8.85 -5.21 1.65
CA ASN A 74 7.84 -6.22 1.93
C ASN A 74 6.54 -5.58 2.45
N GLY A 75 5.40 -6.24 2.30
CA GLY A 75 4.15 -5.77 2.89
C GLY A 75 4.09 -6.07 4.39
N CYS A 76 3.46 -5.22 5.19
CA CYS A 76 3.14 -5.55 6.58
C CYS A 76 2.18 -6.75 6.64
N PHE A 77 2.50 -7.76 7.44
CA PHE A 77 1.66 -8.94 7.63
C PHE A 77 0.22 -8.61 8.07
N LYS A 78 0.02 -7.55 8.89
CA LYS A 78 -1.29 -7.23 9.48
C LYS A 78 -2.17 -6.38 8.58
N CYS A 79 -1.63 -5.30 7.99
CA CYS A 79 -2.40 -4.34 7.21
C CYS A 79 -2.15 -4.40 5.69
N SER A 80 -1.18 -5.19 5.24
CA SER A 80 -0.85 -5.39 3.83
C SER A 80 -0.55 -6.86 3.52
N ARG A 81 -1.33 -7.75 4.13
CA ARG A 81 -1.20 -9.23 4.07
C ARG A 81 -1.03 -9.76 2.64
N ALA A 82 -1.78 -9.22 1.68
CA ALA A 82 -1.72 -9.63 0.27
C ALA A 82 -0.37 -9.36 -0.42
N CYS A 83 0.49 -8.54 0.20
CA CYS A 83 1.83 -8.21 -0.27
C CYS A 83 2.93 -8.64 0.70
N PHE A 84 2.61 -9.36 1.78
CA PHE A 84 3.61 -9.95 2.66
C PHE A 84 4.11 -11.27 2.06
N VAL A 85 5.40 -11.34 1.77
CA VAL A 85 6.10 -12.56 1.34
C VAL A 85 7.01 -13.00 2.48
N GLY A 86 6.83 -14.23 2.97
CA GLY A 86 7.64 -14.81 4.06
C GLY A 86 8.94 -15.42 3.56
#